data_AF-A0A3E0Q7Y6-F1
#
_entry.id   AF-A0A3E0Q7Y6-F1
#
_cell.length_a   1.000
_cell.length_b   1.000
_cell.length_c   1.000
_cell.angle_alpha   90.00
_cell.angle_beta   90.00
_cell.angle_gamma   90.00
#
_symmetry.space_group_name_H-M   'P 1'
#
loop_
_entity.id
_entity.type
_entity.pdbx_description
1 polymer ?
#
loop_
_entity_poly.entity_id
_entity_poly.type
_entity_poly.pdbx_seq_one_letter_code
_entity_poly.pdbx_strand_id
1 'polypeptide(L)'
;MGSRALFALLSAALMPSAGDPIAELKSRLDDMPGLRYTAGPGSVAVEPGSGDGFPVSVFADDRGYVVSFHGWHEHFTDAESAVDCFLFGLTDRARLKVSSRCGVDYKWTLEYRRDGQWVEDSTTGRLFFPFWCRRTTRYLRNRGTCAGQQRP
;
A
#
# COMPACT_ATOMS: atom_id res chain seq x y z
N MET A 1 17.98 -7.46 -7.68
CA MET A 1 17.20 -8.73 -7.74
C MET A 1 16.46 -8.88 -6.43
N GLY A 2 15.34 -8.18 -6.26
CA GLY A 2 14.44 -8.33 -5.12
C GLY A 2 13.25 -9.19 -5.54
N SER A 3 12.84 -10.12 -4.69
CA SER A 3 11.87 -11.19 -4.94
C SER A 3 10.56 -10.74 -5.56
N ARG A 4 10.33 -11.06 -6.85
CA ARG A 4 9.03 -10.96 -7.55
C ARG A 4 8.04 -12.08 -7.16
N ALA A 5 8.11 -12.62 -5.94
CA ALA A 5 7.60 -13.98 -5.66
C ALA A 5 6.48 -14.09 -4.62
N LEU A 6 5.74 -13.02 -4.30
CA LEU A 6 4.78 -13.09 -3.18
C LEU A 6 3.39 -12.48 -3.38
N PHE A 7 3.02 -12.10 -4.61
CA PHE A 7 1.64 -11.68 -4.92
C PHE A 7 0.71 -12.85 -5.34
N ALA A 8 1.22 -14.08 -5.45
CA ALA A 8 0.51 -15.20 -6.08
C ALA A 8 -0.57 -15.93 -5.24
N LEU A 9 -1.07 -15.38 -4.13
CA LEU A 9 -2.07 -16.08 -3.29
C LEU A 9 -3.21 -15.19 -2.80
N LEU A 10 -3.74 -14.34 -3.67
CA LEU A 10 -5.04 -13.71 -3.43
C LEU A 10 -5.82 -13.40 -4.71
N SER A 11 -6.12 -14.41 -5.53
CA SER A 11 -7.30 -14.36 -6.42
C SER A 11 -7.65 -15.73 -6.98
N ALA A 12 -8.76 -16.29 -6.51
CA ALA A 12 -9.52 -17.30 -7.22
C ALA A 12 -10.93 -16.74 -7.44
N ALA A 13 -11.04 -15.77 -8.35
CA ALA A 13 -12.21 -15.47 -9.18
C ALA A 13 -11.94 -14.18 -9.99
N LEU A 14 -12.29 -14.24 -11.28
CA LEU A 14 -12.23 -13.20 -12.32
C LEU A 14 -10.88 -12.99 -13.03
N MET A 15 -10.83 -13.50 -14.26
CA MET A 15 -9.83 -13.14 -15.27
C MET A 15 -10.04 -11.68 -15.72
N PRO A 16 -8.98 -10.86 -15.88
CA PRO A 16 -9.12 -9.50 -16.37
C PRO A 16 -9.44 -9.47 -17.88
N SER A 17 -10.38 -8.60 -18.23
CA SER A 17 -10.66 -8.17 -19.60
C SER A 17 -9.60 -7.15 -20.03
N ALA A 18 -9.30 -7.04 -21.33
CA ALA A 18 -8.37 -6.06 -21.92
C ALA A 18 -8.90 -4.60 -21.80
N GLY A 19 -8.97 -4.07 -20.58
CA GLY A 19 -9.54 -2.76 -20.24
C GLY A 19 -8.64 -1.89 -19.37
N ASP A 20 -9.09 -0.67 -19.10
CA ASP A 20 -8.44 0.31 -18.21
C ASP A 20 -8.30 -0.26 -16.78
N PRO A 21 -7.09 -0.54 -16.29
CA PRO A 21 -6.91 -1.17 -14.99
C PRO A 21 -7.27 -0.28 -13.80
N ILE A 22 -7.26 1.05 -14.00
CA ILE A 22 -7.79 1.99 -13.02
C ILE A 22 -9.31 1.85 -12.94
N ALA A 23 -9.99 1.57 -14.05
CA ALA A 23 -11.41 1.27 -14.05
C ALA A 23 -11.73 -0.07 -13.36
N GLU A 24 -10.92 -1.10 -13.59
CA GLU A 24 -11.05 -2.38 -12.87
C GLU A 24 -10.86 -2.19 -11.35
N LEU A 25 -9.81 -1.47 -10.93
CA LEU A 25 -9.59 -1.16 -9.53
C LEU A 25 -10.79 -0.44 -8.92
N LYS A 26 -11.34 0.58 -9.60
CA LYS A 26 -12.55 1.28 -9.14
C LYS A 26 -13.71 0.33 -8.93
N SER A 27 -13.96 -0.57 -9.89
CA SER A 27 -15.01 -1.60 -9.76
C SER A 27 -14.81 -2.47 -8.52
N ARG A 28 -13.58 -2.93 -8.26
CA ARG A 28 -13.27 -3.73 -7.06
C ARG A 28 -13.46 -2.95 -5.76
N LEU A 29 -13.20 -1.63 -5.77
CA LEU A 29 -13.37 -0.77 -4.60
C LEU A 29 -14.84 -0.42 -4.33
N ASP A 30 -15.65 -0.29 -5.37
CA ASP A 30 -17.09 -0.05 -5.25
C ASP A 30 -17.82 -1.22 -4.56
N ASP A 31 -17.28 -2.45 -4.71
CA ASP A 31 -17.75 -3.64 -4.01
C ASP A 31 -17.33 -3.71 -2.53
N MET A 32 -16.51 -2.77 -2.04
CA MET A 32 -16.05 -2.73 -0.63
C MET A 32 -16.91 -1.81 0.23
N PRO A 33 -17.81 -2.35 1.07
CA PRO A 33 -18.75 -1.53 1.83
C PRO A 33 -18.04 -0.65 2.86
N GLY A 34 -18.32 0.67 2.79
CA GLY A 34 -17.80 1.65 3.73
C GLY A 34 -16.39 2.16 3.41
N LEU A 35 -15.75 1.64 2.36
CA LEU A 35 -14.51 2.20 1.84
C LEU A 35 -14.79 3.53 1.14
N ARG A 36 -14.04 4.57 1.50
CA ARG A 36 -14.06 5.85 0.80
C ARG A 36 -12.75 6.01 0.04
N TYR A 37 -12.85 6.28 -1.25
CA TYR A 37 -11.70 6.56 -2.10
C TYR A 37 -11.93 7.85 -2.89
N THR A 38 -10.84 8.49 -3.26
CA THR A 38 -10.82 9.58 -4.25
C THR A 38 -10.24 9.05 -5.54
N ALA A 39 -10.86 9.40 -6.66
CA ALA A 39 -10.39 9.01 -7.98
C ALA A 39 -10.17 10.25 -8.86
N GLY A 40 -9.11 10.21 -9.66
CA GLY A 40 -8.83 11.16 -10.73
C GLY A 40 -8.57 10.46 -12.07
N PRO A 41 -8.20 11.22 -13.12
CA PRO A 41 -7.67 10.64 -14.34
C PRO A 41 -6.39 9.84 -14.01
N GLY A 42 -6.41 8.54 -14.26
CA GLY A 42 -5.26 7.66 -14.02
C GLY A 42 -4.89 7.46 -12.55
N SER A 43 -5.70 7.86 -11.57
CA SER A 43 -5.34 7.75 -10.16
C SER A 43 -6.49 7.34 -9.24
N VAL A 44 -6.12 6.62 -8.18
CA VAL A 44 -7.02 6.24 -7.08
C VAL A 44 -6.24 6.36 -5.77
N ALA A 45 -6.88 6.89 -4.74
CA ALA A 45 -6.32 6.97 -3.40
C ALA A 45 -7.37 6.66 -2.33
N VAL A 46 -6.95 5.97 -1.28
CA VAL A 46 -7.72 5.63 -0.09
C VAL A 46 -7.01 6.20 1.12
N GLU A 47 -7.72 7.02 1.88
CA GLU A 47 -7.25 7.54 3.16
C GLU A 47 -7.39 6.50 4.28
N PRO A 48 -6.49 6.48 5.28
CA PRO A 48 -6.58 5.51 6.35
C PRO A 48 -7.78 5.80 7.25
N GLY A 49 -8.49 4.74 7.65
CA GLY A 49 -9.61 4.85 8.60
C GLY A 49 -9.20 5.12 10.06
N SER A 50 -7.89 5.11 10.37
CA SER A 50 -7.36 5.31 11.72
C SER A 50 -6.07 6.13 11.71
N GLY A 51 -5.75 6.79 12.83
CA GLY A 51 -4.54 7.62 12.97
C GLY A 51 -3.22 6.83 12.99
N ASP A 52 -3.27 5.51 13.11
CA ASP A 52 -2.14 4.59 12.97
C ASP A 52 -2.10 3.88 11.60
N GLY A 53 -2.97 4.24 10.66
CA GLY A 53 -2.96 3.73 9.29
C GLY A 53 -2.02 4.50 8.37
N PHE A 54 -2.04 4.15 7.09
CA PHE A 54 -1.34 4.88 6.03
C PHE A 54 -2.21 4.99 4.77
N PRO A 55 -2.12 6.11 4.03
CA PRO A 55 -2.81 6.24 2.76
C PRO A 55 -2.24 5.26 1.74
N VAL A 56 -3.12 4.75 0.89
CA VAL A 56 -2.79 3.85 -0.22
C VAL A 56 -3.22 4.50 -1.51
N SER A 57 -2.31 4.67 -2.46
CA SER A 57 -2.61 5.30 -3.74
C SER A 57 -1.96 4.56 -4.91
N VAL A 58 -2.60 4.63 -6.07
CA VAL A 58 -2.00 4.24 -7.35
C VAL A 58 -2.12 5.39 -8.34
N PHE A 59 -1.09 5.57 -9.14
CA PHE A 59 -1.07 6.45 -10.30
C PHE A 59 -0.64 5.65 -11.53
N ALA A 60 -1.29 5.88 -12.66
CA ALA A 60 -1.04 5.23 -13.93
C ALA A 60 -0.79 6.28 -15.02
N ASP A 61 0.24 6.07 -15.82
CA ASP A 61 0.57 6.86 -17.01
C ASP A 61 1.05 5.96 -18.16
N ASP A 62 1.61 6.56 -19.21
CA ASP A 62 2.15 5.86 -20.38
C ASP A 62 3.40 5.02 -20.06
N ARG A 63 3.99 5.17 -18.86
CA ARG A 63 5.20 4.47 -18.42
C ARG A 63 4.91 3.32 -17.45
N GLY A 64 3.67 3.18 -17.00
CA GLY A 64 3.22 2.10 -16.12
C GLY A 64 2.47 2.62 -14.90
N TYR A 65 2.69 1.95 -13.77
CA TYR A 65 1.95 2.18 -12.53
C TYR A 65 2.91 2.47 -11.38
N VAL A 66 2.52 3.38 -10.50
CA VAL A 66 3.20 3.63 -9.23
C VAL A 66 2.21 3.45 -8.10
N VAL A 67 2.45 2.43 -7.27
CA VAL A 67 1.68 2.22 -6.04
C VAL A 67 2.47 2.83 -4.89
N SER A 68 1.80 3.58 -4.03
CA SER A 68 2.41 4.27 -2.90
C SER A 68 1.67 3.98 -1.61
N PHE A 69 2.45 3.71 -0.55
CA PHE A 69 2.00 3.62 0.83
C PHE A 69 2.72 4.69 1.63
N HIS A 70 2.08 5.84 1.84
CA HIS A 70 2.71 7.00 2.46
C HIS A 70 4.04 7.40 1.78
N GLY A 71 5.21 7.16 2.40
CA GLY A 71 6.52 7.45 1.81
C GLY A 71 7.21 6.26 1.13
N TRP A 72 6.61 5.07 1.17
CA TRP A 72 7.03 3.91 0.38
C TRP A 72 6.33 3.93 -0.98
N HIS A 73 7.03 3.53 -2.03
CA HIS A 73 6.44 3.34 -3.36
C HIS A 73 7.16 2.25 -4.16
N GLU A 74 6.45 1.66 -5.11
CA GLU A 74 6.97 0.70 -6.06
C GLU A 74 6.40 0.95 -7.46
N HIS A 75 7.25 0.69 -8.46
CA HIS A 75 6.91 0.82 -9.88
C HIS A 75 6.54 -0.54 -10.45
N PHE A 76 5.44 -0.58 -11.19
CA PHE A 76 4.96 -1.77 -11.88
C PHE A 76 4.79 -1.48 -13.37
N THR A 77 5.15 -2.43 -14.21
CA THR A 77 4.88 -2.38 -15.66
C THR A 77 3.59 -3.09 -16.03
N ASP A 78 3.13 -4.00 -15.17
CA ASP A 78 1.90 -4.74 -15.33
C ASP A 78 0.85 -4.27 -14.33
N ALA A 79 -0.39 -4.22 -14.82
CA ALA A 79 -1.49 -3.65 -14.08
C ALA A 79 -2.00 -4.55 -12.95
N GLU A 80 -2.00 -5.86 -13.19
CA GLU A 80 -2.46 -6.86 -12.22
C GLU A 80 -1.64 -6.80 -10.93
N SER A 81 -0.30 -6.75 -11.03
CA SER A 81 0.57 -6.61 -9.85
C SER A 81 0.38 -5.26 -9.16
N ALA A 82 0.11 -4.19 -9.90
CA ALA A 82 -0.17 -2.89 -9.30
C ALA A 82 -1.47 -2.89 -8.49
N VAL A 83 -2.53 -3.51 -9.05
CA VAL A 83 -3.81 -3.70 -8.37
C VAL A 83 -3.66 -4.60 -7.14
N ASP A 84 -2.97 -5.73 -7.26
CA ASP A 84 -2.72 -6.63 -6.14
C ASP A 84 -1.92 -5.96 -5.03
N CYS A 85 -0.88 -5.17 -5.38
CA CYS A 85 -0.13 -4.37 -4.43
C CYS A 85 -1.04 -3.34 -3.74
N PHE A 86 -1.84 -2.59 -4.51
CA PHE A 86 -2.77 -1.61 -3.94
C PHE A 86 -3.74 -2.26 -2.95
N LEU A 87 -4.39 -3.36 -3.34
CA LEU A 87 -5.33 -4.08 -2.49
C LEU A 87 -4.64 -4.66 -1.25
N PHE A 88 -3.42 -5.18 -1.41
CA PHE A 88 -2.60 -5.67 -0.29
C PHE A 88 -2.37 -4.58 0.77
N GLY A 89 -2.09 -3.34 0.34
CA GLY A 89 -1.91 -2.19 1.22
C GLY A 89 -3.15 -1.83 2.05
N LEU A 90 -4.36 -2.22 1.62
CA LEU A 90 -5.61 -2.00 2.35
C LEU A 90 -5.85 -3.05 3.45
N THR A 91 -5.16 -4.19 3.39
CA THR A 91 -5.34 -5.30 4.34
C THR A 91 -4.58 -5.07 5.64
N ASP A 92 -4.94 -5.85 6.67
CA ASP A 92 -4.20 -5.91 7.94
C ASP A 92 -2.91 -6.77 7.87
N ARG A 93 -2.64 -7.36 6.70
CA ARG A 93 -1.47 -8.18 6.43
C ARG A 93 -0.27 -7.36 5.96
N ALA A 94 -0.46 -6.08 5.66
CA ALA A 94 0.56 -5.11 5.33
C ALA A 94 0.81 -4.15 6.50
N ARG A 95 2.06 -3.81 6.79
CA ARG A 95 2.40 -2.69 7.65
C ARG A 95 3.64 -1.95 7.13
N LEU A 96 3.72 -0.66 7.43
CA LEU A 96 4.92 0.13 7.20
C LEU A 96 5.70 0.31 8.48
N LYS A 97 6.97 -0.09 8.45
CA LYS A 97 7.96 0.29 9.45
C LYS A 97 8.59 1.61 9.04
N VAL A 98 8.27 2.68 9.76
CA VAL A 98 8.73 4.04 9.47
C VAL A 98 9.84 4.40 10.44
N SER A 99 11.02 4.72 9.88
CA SER A 99 12.14 5.26 10.64
C SER A 99 12.20 6.78 10.49
N SER A 100 12.35 7.45 11.62
CA SER A 100 12.42 8.91 11.70
C SER A 100 13.64 9.35 12.50
N ARG A 101 14.08 10.58 12.25
CA ARG A 101 15.15 11.26 12.98
C ARG A 101 14.77 12.74 13.11
N CYS A 102 14.82 13.29 14.33
CA CYS A 102 14.37 14.66 14.61
C CYS A 102 12.95 14.97 14.08
N GLY A 103 12.03 14.00 14.19
CA GLY A 103 10.66 14.12 13.67
C GLY A 103 10.53 14.00 12.14
N VAL A 104 11.64 13.82 11.42
CA VAL A 104 11.65 13.68 9.95
C VAL A 104 11.73 12.21 9.57
N ASP A 105 10.72 11.73 8.84
CA ASP A 105 10.73 10.40 8.26
C ASP A 105 11.71 10.31 7.09
N TYR A 106 12.48 9.23 7.06
CA TYR A 106 13.52 9.05 6.05
C TYR A 106 13.61 7.64 5.48
N LYS A 107 12.98 6.64 6.09
CA LYS A 107 12.99 5.26 5.60
C LYS A 107 11.65 4.59 5.90
N TRP A 108 11.05 3.99 4.88
CA TRP A 108 9.83 3.22 4.94
C TRP A 108 10.13 1.82 4.44
N THR A 109 9.92 0.82 5.29
CA THR A 109 10.07 -0.58 4.93
C THR A 109 8.69 -1.23 4.96
N LEU A 110 8.28 -1.77 3.82
CA LEU A 110 7.07 -2.58 3.73
C LEU A 110 7.33 -3.92 4.41
N GLU A 111 6.47 -4.28 5.34
CA GLU A 111 6.48 -5.57 6.01
C GLU A 111 5.14 -6.27 5.81
N TYR A 112 5.19 -7.58 5.60
CA TYR A 112 4.00 -8.41 5.43
C TYR A 112 3.96 -9.54 6.45
N ARG A 113 2.76 -10.05 6.72
CA ARG A 113 2.55 -11.13 7.69
C ARG A 113 2.63 -12.51 7.04
N ARG A 114 3.61 -13.31 7.47
CA ARG A 114 3.85 -14.70 7.07
C ARG A 114 4.11 -15.56 8.29
N ASP A 115 3.39 -16.68 8.43
CA ASP A 115 3.55 -17.64 9.54
C ASP A 115 3.49 -16.98 10.93
N GLY A 116 2.60 -15.98 11.07
CA GLY A 116 2.43 -15.19 12.29
C GLY A 116 3.49 -14.13 12.53
N GLN A 117 4.57 -14.10 11.74
CA GLN A 117 5.68 -13.16 11.85
C GLN A 117 5.60 -12.06 10.79
N TRP A 118 6.26 -10.93 11.08
CA TRP A 118 6.42 -9.83 10.14
C TRP A 118 7.74 -10.00 9.40
N VAL A 119 7.67 -10.00 8.07
CA VAL A 119 8.81 -10.17 7.18
C VAL A 119 8.99 -8.88 6.39
N GLU A 120 10.21 -8.35 6.34
CA GLU A 120 10.55 -7.20 5.49
C GLU A 120 10.55 -7.62 4.02
N ASP A 121 9.90 -6.80 3.18
CA ASP A 121 9.85 -7.01 1.73
C ASP A 121 10.80 -6.02 1.02
N SER A 122 10.38 -4.76 0.93
CA SER A 122 11.10 -3.72 0.21
C SER A 122 11.20 -2.43 1.01
N THR A 123 12.13 -1.55 0.62
CA THR A 123 12.44 -0.33 1.36
C THR A 123 12.60 0.85 0.43
N THR A 124 11.92 1.95 0.75
CA THR A 124 12.15 3.28 0.17
C THR A 124 12.84 4.16 1.21
N GLY A 125 13.86 4.90 0.79
CA GLY A 125 14.61 5.79 1.68
C GLY A 125 14.92 7.12 1.03
N ARG A 126 14.95 8.18 1.83
CA ARG A 126 15.50 9.47 1.44
C ARG A 126 17.02 9.44 1.57
N LEU A 127 17.71 10.05 0.61
CA LEU A 127 19.17 10.19 0.63
C LEU A 127 19.63 11.29 1.60
N PHE A 128 18.89 12.40 1.68
CA PHE A 128 19.20 13.53 2.56
C PHE A 128 18.24 13.58 3.75
N PHE A 129 18.76 13.30 4.94
CA PHE A 129 18.01 13.29 6.19
C PHE A 129 18.94 13.63 7.37
N PRO A 130 18.41 14.04 8.53
CA PRO A 130 19.24 14.41 9.69
C PRO A 130 19.85 13.18 10.36
N PHE A 131 20.89 12.60 9.75
CA PHE A 131 21.51 11.33 10.15
C PHE A 131 22.18 11.38 11.53
N TRP A 132 22.48 12.59 12.03
CA TRP A 132 23.05 12.82 13.37
C TRP A 132 22.02 12.69 14.50
N CYS A 133 20.73 12.87 14.22
CA CYS A 133 19.70 12.78 15.25
C CYS A 133 19.40 11.34 15.63
N ARG A 134 19.02 11.06 16.88
CA ARG A 134 18.61 9.71 17.32
C ARG A 134 17.49 9.15 16.43
N ARG A 135 17.63 7.88 16.02
CA ARG A 135 16.61 7.15 15.27
C ARG A 135 15.45 6.77 16.18
N THR A 136 14.23 7.01 15.71
CA THR A 136 12.98 6.47 16.25
C THR A 136 12.29 5.62 15.19
N THR A 137 11.52 4.62 15.62
CA THR A 137 10.75 3.75 14.73
C THR A 137 9.30 3.72 15.18
N ARG A 138 8.38 3.81 14.23
CA ARG A 138 6.95 3.56 14.45
C ARG A 138 6.40 2.64 13.36
N TYR A 139 5.23 2.07 13.61
CA TYR A 139 4.55 1.19 12.67
C TYR A 139 3.22 1.79 12.28
N LEU A 140 2.94 1.83 10.98
CA LEU A 140 1.65 2.18 10.42
C LEU A 140 0.99 0.92 9.86
N ARG A 141 -0.30 0.73 10.09
CA ARG A 141 -1.05 -0.45 9.63
C ARG A 141 -2.51 -0.12 9.39
N ASN A 142 -3.00 -0.48 8.21
CA ASN A 142 -4.42 -0.46 7.90
C ASN A 142 -5.10 -1.66 8.54
N ARG A 143 -6.26 -1.49 9.17
CA ARG A 143 -6.95 -2.57 9.91
C ARG A 143 -8.03 -3.27 9.08
N GLY A 144 -7.98 -3.12 7.76
CA GLY A 144 -9.09 -3.44 6.87
C GLY A 144 -10.21 -2.42 7.08
N THR A 145 -10.45 -1.56 6.10
CA THR A 145 -11.64 -0.71 6.04
C THR A 145 -12.86 -1.56 5.66
N CYS A 146 -13.21 -2.49 6.54
CA CYS A 146 -14.59 -2.95 6.70
C CYS A 146 -15.08 -2.33 8.01
N ALA A 147 -15.81 -1.23 7.91
CA ALA A 147 -16.42 -0.58 9.04
C ALA A 147 -17.47 -1.51 9.68
N GLY A 148 -17.06 -2.22 10.72
CA GLY A 148 -17.90 -2.99 11.63
C GLY A 148 -17.42 -2.79 13.06
N GLN A 149 -17.52 -1.55 13.53
CA GLN A 149 -17.86 -1.17 14.91
C GLN A 149 -17.27 -2.04 16.05
N GLN A 150 -16.21 -1.55 16.69
CA GLN A 150 -16.03 -1.76 18.13
C GLN A 150 -15.66 -0.43 18.80
N ARG A 151 -16.65 0.12 19.49
CA ARG A 151 -16.52 1.17 20.49
C ARG A 151 -17.63 0.96 21.51
N PRO A 152 -17.35 1.27 22.78
CA PRO A 152 -16.53 0.49 23.71
C PRO A 152 -17.24 -0.77 24.24
#